data_AF-A0A162NB35-F1
#
_entry.id   AF-A0A162NB35-F1
#
_cell.length_a   1.000
_cell.length_b   1.000
_cell.length_c   1.000
_cell.angle_alpha   90.00
_cell.angle_beta   90.00
_cell.angle_gamma   90.00
#
_symmetry.space_group_name_H-M   'P 1'
#
loop_
_entity.id
_entity.type
_entity.pdbx_description
1 polymer ?
#
loop_
_entity_poly.entity_id
_entity_poly.type
_entity_poly.pdbx_seq_one_letter_code
_entity_poly.pdbx_strand_id
1 'polypeptide(L)' 'MKCPVCGEDVDMFDICDNCGWQNDGPEEKETNLKGPNKMTLKEARKAYKSGIKVV' A
#
# COMPACT_ATOMS: atom_id res chain seq x y z
N MET A 1 -10.33 0.36 7.18
CA MET A 1 -9.09 0.84 7.86
C MET A 1 -8.42 1.89 6.99
N LYS A 2 -7.35 2.56 7.45
CA LYS A 2 -6.65 3.54 6.61
C LYS A 2 -5.55 2.86 5.80
N CYS A 3 -5.53 3.12 4.50
CA CYS A 3 -4.49 2.68 3.59
C CYS A 3 -3.15 3.20 4.09
N PRO A 4 -2.15 2.32 4.31
CA PRO A 4 -0.89 2.76 4.84
C PRO A 4 -0.17 3.69 3.86
N VAL A 5 -0.39 3.59 2.55
CA VAL A 5 0.30 4.41 1.55
C VAL A 5 -0.28 5.83 1.45
N CYS A 6 -1.58 5.95 1.19
CA CYS A 6 -2.22 7.23 0.86
C CYS A 6 -3.14 7.79 1.95
N GLY A 7 -3.52 7.00 2.95
CA GLY A 7 -4.40 7.42 4.03
C GLY A 7 -5.90 7.37 3.72
N GLU A 8 -6.30 6.94 2.52
CA GLU A 8 -7.71 6.72 2.19
C GLU A 8 -8.29 5.49 2.89
N ASP A 9 -9.63 5.39 2.95
CA ASP A 9 -10.28 4.20 3.45
C ASP A 9 -10.06 2.99 2.52
N VAL A 10 -9.79 1.85 3.12
CA VAL A 10 -9.63 0.55 2.45
C VAL A 10 -10.08 -0.57 3.39
N ASP A 11 -10.70 -1.60 2.85
CA ASP A 11 -11.11 -2.77 3.61
C ASP A 11 -9.92 -3.69 3.90
N MET A 12 -9.99 -4.49 4.96
CA MET A 12 -8.87 -5.35 5.35
C MET A 12 -8.58 -6.39 4.25
N PHE A 13 -7.30 -6.57 3.91
CA PHE A 13 -6.85 -7.45 2.82
C PHE A 13 -7.33 -7.05 1.41
N ASP A 14 -7.85 -5.84 1.24
CA ASP A 14 -8.30 -5.29 -0.03
C ASP A 14 -7.27 -4.34 -0.68
N ILE A 15 -7.46 -4.10 -1.97
CA ILE A 15 -6.68 -3.17 -2.79
C ILE A 15 -7.29 -1.77 -2.67
N CYS A 16 -6.48 -0.79 -2.27
CA CYS A 16 -6.93 0.59 -2.17
C CYS A 16 -7.22 1.18 -3.57
N ASP A 17 -8.46 1.57 -3.84
CA ASP A 17 -8.86 2.15 -5.13
C ASP A 17 -8.11 3.44 -5.51
N ASN A 18 -7.62 4.20 -4.51
CA ASN A 18 -6.93 5.47 -4.76
C ASN A 18 -5.48 5.28 -5.19
N CYS A 19 -4.74 4.38 -4.56
CA CYS A 19 -3.29 4.21 -4.82
C CYS A 19 -2.91 2.83 -5.37
N GLY A 20 -3.79 1.84 -5.31
CA GLY A 20 -3.57 0.47 -5.76
C GLY A 20 -2.77 -0.41 -4.79
N TRP A 21 -2.41 0.09 -3.60
CA TRP A 21 -1.76 -0.73 -2.58
C TRP A 21 -2.74 -1.76 -2.00
N GLN A 22 -2.38 -3.05 -1.99
CA GLN A 22 -3.09 -4.03 -1.16
C GLN A 22 -2.61 -3.92 0.27
N ASN A 23 -3.52 -3.66 1.21
CA ASN A 23 -3.17 -3.69 2.62
C ASN A 23 -3.12 -5.12 3.17
N ASP A 24 -2.24 -5.38 4.12
CA ASP A 24 -2.07 -6.68 4.76
C ASP A 24 -2.64 -6.74 6.19
N GLY A 25 -3.58 -5.85 6.51
CA GLY A 25 -4.19 -5.77 7.83
C GLY A 25 -3.17 -5.44 8.94
N PRO A 26 -3.31 -6.02 10.15
CA PRO A 26 -2.47 -5.67 11.30
C PRO A 26 -0.98 -6.05 11.18
N GLU A 27 -0.62 -6.97 10.28
CA GLU A 27 0.76 -7.45 10.11
C GLU A 27 1.54 -6.73 9.00
N GLU A 28 1.08 -5.55 8.60
CA GLU A 28 1.74 -4.71 7.61
C GLU A 28 3.20 -4.42 8.01
N LYS A 29 4.16 -4.60 7.09
CA LYS A 29 5.60 -4.41 7.35
C LYS A 29 6.24 -3.57 6.25
N GLU A 30 7.09 -2.62 6.66
CA GLU A 30 7.70 -1.64 5.75
C GLU A 30 8.58 -2.26 4.66
N THR A 31 9.21 -3.41 4.89
CA THR A 31 10.27 -3.97 4.03
C THR A 31 9.91 -5.27 3.32
N ASN A 32 8.71 -5.80 3.54
CA ASN A 32 8.34 -7.09 2.96
C ASN A 32 7.47 -6.87 1.73
N LEU A 33 7.68 -7.70 0.71
CA LEU A 33 6.71 -7.91 -0.36
C LEU A 33 5.68 -8.92 0.12
N LYS A 34 4.41 -8.59 -0.05
CA LYS A 34 3.28 -9.41 0.36
C LYS A 34 2.17 -9.32 -0.68
N GLY A 35 1.47 -10.43 -0.87
CA GLY A 35 0.37 -10.54 -1.84
C GLY A 35 0.78 -10.12 -3.28
N PRO A 36 -0.02 -9.30 -3.98
CA PRO A 36 0.19 -8.83 -5.34
C PRO A 36 1.11 -7.60 -5.42
N ASN A 37 1.51 -7.01 -4.28
CA ASN A 37 2.32 -5.79 -4.25
C ASN A 37 3.66 -6.02 -4.98
N LYS A 38 4.07 -5.05 -5.80
CA LYS A 38 5.31 -5.11 -6.62
C LYS A 38 6.51 -4.40 -5.99
N MET A 39 6.28 -3.70 -4.89
CA MET A 39 7.29 -2.97 -4.12
C MET A 39 6.96 -3.06 -2.64
N THR A 40 7.95 -2.81 -1.79
CA THR A 40 7.75 -2.77 -0.33
C THR A 40 6.87 -1.58 0.06
N LEU A 41 6.22 -1.63 1.23
CA LEU A 41 5.42 -0.50 1.70
C LEU A 41 6.23 0.81 1.77
N LYS A 42 7.51 0.71 2.16
CA LYS A 42 8.43 1.86 2.17
C LYS A 42 8.61 2.48 0.79
N GLU A 43 8.77 1.64 -0.24
CA GLU A 43 8.90 2.07 -1.63
C GLU A 43 7.57 2.63 -2.14
N ALA A 44 6.43 2.01 -1.82
CA ALA A 44 5.10 2.48 -2.19
C ALA A 44 4.80 3.88 -1.64
N ARG A 45 5.12 4.13 -0.36
CA ARG A 45 5.01 5.47 0.25
C ARG A 45 5.87 6.50 -0.48
N LYS A 46 7.09 6.13 -0.89
CA LYS A 46 8.00 7.01 -1.64
C LYS A 46 7.48 7.27 -3.06
N ALA A 47 7.02 6.24 -3.75
CA ALA A 47 6.46 6.33 -5.09
C ALA A 47 5.24 7.25 -5.09
N TYR A 48 4.28 7.03 -4.17
CA TYR A 48 3.08 7.85 -4.03
C TYR A 48 3.42 9.34 -3.79
N LYS A 49 4.35 9.63 -2.88
CA LYS A 49 4.82 11.02 -2.62
C LYS A 49 5.48 11.67 -3.82
N SER A 50 6.12 10.88 -4.69
CA SER A 50 6.74 11.35 -5.92
C SER A 50 5.77 11.39 -7.11
N GLY A 51 4.48 11.08 -6.92
CA GLY A 51 3.50 10.99 -8.01
C GLY A 51 3.73 9.80 -8.96
N ILE A 52 4.54 8.83 -8.53
CA ILE A 52 4.79 7.59 -9.27
C ILE A 52 3.70 6.58 -8.90
N LYS A 53 3.23 5.84 -9.90
CA LYS A 53 2.23 4.79 -9.75
C LYS A 53 2.77 3.67 -8.82
N VAL A 54 1.98 3.28 -7.83
CA VAL A 54 2.33 2.24 -6.83
C VAL A 54 2.05 0.82 -7.34
N VAL A 55 1.15 0.70 -8.33
CA VAL A 55 0.75 -0.55 -9.00
C VAL A 55 1.46 -0.80 -10.33
#